data_AF-A0A0U2VDZ8-F1
#
_entry.id   AF-A0A0U2VDZ8-F1
#
_cell.length_a   1.000
_cell.length_b   1.000
_cell.length_c   1.000
_cell.angle_alpha   90.00
_cell.angle_beta   90.00
_cell.angle_gamma   90.00
#
_symmetry.space_group_name_H-M   'P 1'
#
loop_
_entity.id
_entity.type
_entity.pdbx_description
1 polymer ?
#
loop_
_entity_poly.entity_id
_entity_poly.type
_entity_poly.pdbx_seq_one_letter_code
_entity_poly.pdbx_strand_id
1 'polypeptide(L)'
;MCHGKFEAPRHGSKGFPHYGEVKQDFLMIKGACIGHKKRVLTPRKSLLVHTKKRYVEKVSLKFIDTSSKFGHGRFQTPQDKAAFLGPLKKDKKE
;
A
#
# COMPACT_ATOMS: atom_id res chain seq x y z
N MET A 1 -11.31 -1.69 10.81
CA MET A 1 -10.98 -1.17 9.47
C MET A 1 -10.31 0.17 9.69
N CYS A 2 -9.18 0.45 9.03
CA CYS A 2 -8.53 1.76 9.13
C CYS A 2 -8.92 2.61 7.93
N HIS A 3 -9.44 3.80 8.18
CA HIS A 3 -9.61 4.84 7.16
C HIS A 3 -8.37 5.72 7.23
N GLY A 4 -7.64 5.85 6.14
CA GLY A 4 -6.41 6.63 6.09
C GLY A 4 -6.23 7.22 4.72
N LYS A 5 -5.75 8.46 4.66
CA LYS A 5 -5.21 9.05 3.43
C LYS A 5 -3.78 8.53 3.29
N PHE A 6 -3.58 7.51 2.47
CA PHE A 6 -2.27 7.10 2.01
C PHE A 6 -2.02 7.84 0.69
N GLU A 7 -1.09 8.79 0.72
CA GLU A 7 -0.47 9.21 -0.53
C GLU A 7 0.51 8.11 -0.94
N ALA A 8 0.08 7.27 -1.90
CA ALA A 8 1.01 6.37 -2.55
C ALA A 8 2.14 7.22 -3.16
N PRO A 9 3.42 6.81 -3.03
CA PRO A 9 4.54 7.60 -3.51
C PRO A 9 4.37 7.84 -5.01
N ARG A 10 4.06 9.09 -5.36
CA ARG A 10 4.05 9.57 -6.74
C ARG A 10 5.47 9.38 -7.27
N HIS A 11 5.63 8.58 -8.31
CA HIS A 11 6.86 8.48 -9.11
C HIS A 11 8.09 7.75 -8.51
N GLY A 12 7.93 6.62 -7.81
CA GLY A 12 9.11 5.90 -7.29
C GLY A 12 9.03 4.39 -7.21
N SER A 13 8.07 3.88 -6.45
CA SER A 13 7.75 2.46 -6.44
C SER A 13 6.66 2.23 -7.48
N LYS A 14 6.98 1.48 -8.53
CA LYS A 14 5.99 0.99 -9.49
C LYS A 14 4.81 0.44 -8.69
N GLY A 15 3.61 0.98 -8.88
CA GLY A 15 2.43 0.75 -8.05
C GLY A 15 2.01 -0.72 -7.91
N PHE A 16 0.82 -0.97 -7.38
CA PHE A 16 0.38 -2.35 -7.09
C PHE A 16 0.46 -3.25 -8.34
N PRO A 17 1.16 -4.42 -8.28
CA PRO A 17 1.38 -5.26 -9.45
C PRO A 17 0.07 -5.68 -10.10
N HIS A 18 -0.09 -5.42 -11.40
CA HIS A 18 -1.33 -5.64 -12.16
C HIS A 18 -2.55 -4.84 -11.69
N TYR A 19 -2.38 -3.76 -10.93
CA TYR A 19 -3.46 -2.81 -10.62
C TYR A 19 -3.09 -1.40 -11.09
N GLY A 20 -1.94 -0.90 -10.63
CA GLY A 20 -1.47 0.47 -10.89
C GLY A 20 -1.43 1.32 -9.63
N GLU A 21 -1.55 2.63 -9.81
CA GLU A 21 -1.58 3.61 -8.72
C GLU A 21 -2.99 3.76 -8.14
N VAL A 22 -3.10 3.88 -6.81
CA VAL A 22 -4.35 4.16 -6.11
C VAL A 22 -4.38 5.65 -5.79
N LYS A 23 -5.21 6.43 -6.51
CA LYS A 23 -5.34 7.89 -6.34
C LYS A 23 -6.57 8.31 -5.53
N GLN A 24 -7.50 7.38 -5.30
CA GLN A 24 -8.75 7.62 -4.61
C GLN A 24 -8.68 7.11 -3.17
N ASP A 25 -9.72 7.39 -2.39
CA ASP A 25 -9.90 6.81 -1.06
C ASP A 25 -9.93 5.29 -1.11
N PHE A 26 -9.29 4.65 -0.14
CA PHE A 26 -9.18 3.20 -0.06
C PHE A 26 -9.39 2.71 1.37
N LEU A 27 -9.75 1.44 1.47
CA LEU A 27 -9.94 0.74 2.73
C LEU A 27 -8.82 -0.30 2.90
N MET A 28 -8.14 -0.29 4.04
CA MET A 28 -7.22 -1.38 4.40
C MET A 28 -7.95 -2.43 5.23
N ILE A 29 -8.04 -3.64 4.68
CA ILE A 29 -8.65 -4.80 5.32
C ILE A 29 -7.54 -5.68 5.89
N LYS A 30 -7.77 -6.21 7.10
CA LYS A 30 -6.85 -7.16 7.72
C LYS A 30 -6.92 -8.51 6.99
N GLY A 31 -5.78 -9.00 6.49
CA GLY A 31 -5.68 -10.29 5.80
C GLY A 31 -5.93 -10.20 4.30
N ALA A 32 -6.52 -11.25 3.72
CA ALA A 32 -6.82 -11.35 2.29
C ALA A 32 -8.34 -11.25 2.04
N CYS A 33 -8.69 -10.83 0.82
CA CYS A 33 -10.08 -10.78 0.34
C CYS A 33 -10.27 -11.72 -0.86
N ILE A 34 -11.52 -12.05 -1.17
CA ILE A 34 -11.83 -12.96 -2.26
C ILE A 34 -11.60 -12.31 -3.64
N GLY A 35 -11.02 -13.09 -4.56
CA GLY A 35 -10.87 -12.73 -5.96
C GLY A 35 -9.49 -12.18 -6.35
N HIS A 36 -9.33 -11.95 -7.65
CA HIS A 36 -8.12 -11.39 -8.24
C HIS A 36 -8.09 -9.86 -8.11
N LYS A 37 -6.89 -9.29 -8.34
CA LYS A 37 -6.68 -7.84 -8.40
C LYS A 37 -7.60 -7.22 -9.48
N LYS A 38 -8.12 -6.02 -9.22
CA LYS A 38 -9.14 -5.28 -10.02
C LYS A 38 -10.60 -5.78 -9.91
N ARG A 39 -10.89 -6.85 -9.17
CA ARG A 39 -12.28 -7.29 -8.98
C ARG A 39 -13.05 -6.27 -8.11
N VAL A 40 -14.23 -5.86 -8.56
CA VAL A 40 -15.14 -5.02 -7.78
C VAL A 40 -15.66 -5.82 -6.57
N LEU A 41 -15.59 -5.22 -5.38
CA LEU A 41 -16.07 -5.83 -4.14
C LEU A 41 -17.09 -4.89 -3.48
N THR A 42 -18.20 -5.46 -3.03
CA THR A 42 -19.24 -4.77 -2.27
C THR A 42 -19.12 -5.12 -0.78
N PRO A 43 -18.43 -4.30 0.04
CA PRO A 43 -18.34 -4.54 1.48
C PRO A 43 -19.72 -4.33 2.13
N ARG A 44 -20.15 -5.28 2.95
CA ARG A 44 -21.39 -5.21 3.74
C ARG A 44 -21.04 -5.04 5.22
N LYS A 45 -21.83 -4.26 5.95
CA LYS A 45 -21.78 -4.23 7.41
C LYS A 45 -22.12 -5.61 7.99
N SER A 46 -21.54 -5.95 9.13
CA SER A 46 -21.88 -7.18 9.84
C SER A 46 -23.35 -7.16 10.25
N LEU A 47 -24.01 -8.31 10.13
CA LEU A 47 -25.39 -8.49 10.58
C LEU A 47 -25.50 -8.59 12.10
N LEU A 48 -24.42 -9.06 12.75
CA LEU A 48 -24.33 -9.25 14.18
C LEU A 48 -23.37 -8.24 14.77
N VAL A 49 -23.61 -7.85 16.02
CA VAL A 49 -22.71 -6.99 16.79
C VAL A 49 -21.53 -7.82 17.27
N HIS A 50 -20.32 -7.45 16.85
CA HIS A 50 -19.11 -8.13 17.26
C HIS A 50 -18.65 -7.66 18.64
N THR A 51 -18.75 -8.52 19.65
CA THR A 51 -18.32 -8.22 21.04
C THR A 51 -16.88 -8.64 21.34
N LYS A 52 -16.27 -9.47 20.49
CA LYS A 52 -14.91 -9.97 20.72
C LYS A 52 -13.87 -8.84 20.61
N LYS A 53 -12.92 -8.82 21.54
CA LYS A 53 -11.86 -7.80 21.66
C LYS A 53 -11.16 -7.47 20.32
N ARG A 54 -10.87 -8.50 19.52
CA ARG A 54 -10.23 -8.37 18.19
C ARG A 54 -10.93 -7.41 17.22
N TYR A 55 -12.23 -7.18 17.37
CA TYR A 55 -13.02 -6.28 16.52
C TYR A 55 -13.23 -4.88 17.11
N VAL A 56 -13.09 -4.73 18.43
CA VAL A 56 -13.35 -3.49 19.17
C VAL A 56 -12.07 -2.69 19.40
N GLU A 57 -10.91 -3.34 19.36
CA GLU A 57 -9.60 -2.68 19.51
C GLU A 57 -9.40 -1.56 18.48
N LYS A 58 -9.07 -0.36 18.97
CA LYS A 58 -8.65 0.77 18.14
C LYS A 58 -7.26 0.47 17.58
N VAL A 59 -7.13 0.44 16.26
CA VAL A 59 -5.88 0.10 15.57
C VAL A 59 -5.11 1.38 15.24
N SER A 60 -3.97 1.59 15.90
CA SER A 60 -2.98 2.61 15.53
C SER A 60 -1.85 1.97 14.71
N LEU A 61 -1.73 2.33 13.45
CA LEU A 61 -0.68 1.81 12.55
C LEU A 61 0.62 2.60 12.76
N LYS A 62 1.74 1.92 13.03
CA LYS A 62 3.07 2.55 13.18
C LYS A 62 3.84 2.60 11.86
N PHE A 63 3.73 1.55 11.05
CA PHE A 63 4.48 1.40 9.81
C PHE A 63 3.60 0.75 8.74
N ILE A 64 3.72 1.25 7.51
CA ILE A 64 3.10 0.68 6.31
C ILE A 64 4.25 0.48 5.32
N ASP A 65 4.38 -0.74 4.81
CA ASP A 65 5.40 -1.05 3.82
C ASP A 65 4.98 -0.52 2.44
N THR A 66 5.73 0.45 1.93
CA THR A 66 5.56 1.09 0.62
C THR A 66 6.60 0.62 -0.39
N SER A 67 7.42 -0.36 0.00
CA SER A 67 8.41 -0.96 -0.88
C SER A 67 7.78 -1.59 -2.11
N SER A 68 8.53 -1.57 -3.21
CA SER A 68 8.12 -2.26 -4.44
C SER A 68 7.85 -3.74 -4.17
N LYS A 69 6.67 -4.20 -4.60
CA LYS A 69 6.30 -5.64 -4.61
C LYS A 69 6.67 -6.35 -5.90
N PHE A 70 7.36 -5.67 -6.80
CA PHE A 70 7.97 -6.28 -7.97
C PHE A 70 9.37 -6.79 -7.58
N GLY A 71 9.55 -8.11 -7.51
CA GLY A 71 10.76 -8.74 -6.99
C GLY A 71 10.94 -8.56 -5.47
N HIS A 72 12.19 -8.42 -5.02
CA HIS A 72 12.53 -8.15 -3.62
C HIS A 72 12.66 -6.64 -3.37
N GLY A 73 11.64 -6.03 -2.74
CA GLY A 73 11.63 -4.62 -2.37
C GLY A 73 12.66 -4.30 -1.28
N ARG A 74 13.51 -3.29 -1.51
CA ARG A 74 14.55 -2.83 -0.56
C ARG A 74 14.40 -1.39 -0.09
N PHE A 75 13.72 -0.54 -0.86
CA PHE A 75 13.58 0.89 -0.59
C PHE A 75 12.11 1.25 -0.42
N GLN A 76 11.81 2.11 0.56
CA GLN A 76 10.46 2.60 0.84
C GLN A 76 10.11 3.78 -0.05
N THR A 77 11.06 4.70 -0.25
CA THR A 77 10.91 5.88 -1.11
C THR A 77 11.90 5.86 -2.28
N PRO A 78 11.58 6.54 -3.41
CA PRO A 78 12.55 6.71 -4.50
C PRO A 78 13.78 7.51 -4.07
N GLN A 79 13.64 8.42 -3.11
CA GLN A 79 14.72 9.20 -2.55
C GLN A 79 15.74 8.30 -1.84
N ASP A 80 15.28 7.34 -1.02
CA ASP A 80 16.16 6.35 -0.38
C ASP A 80 16.97 5.57 -1.42
N LYS A 81 16.31 5.20 -2.53
CA LYS A 81 16.96 4.47 -3.61
C LYS A 81 18.00 5.32 -4.34
N ALA A 82 17.70 6.59 -4.61
CA ALA A 82 18.63 7.50 -5.26
C ALA A 82 19.84 7.80 -4.37
N ALA A 83 19.62 8.04 -3.08
CA ALA A 83 20.68 8.25 -2.10
C ALA A 83 21.58 7.01 -1.97
N PHE A 84 21.01 5.80 -1.97
CA PHE A 84 21.78 4.56 -1.87
C PHE A 84 22.59 4.23 -3.12
N LEU A 85 22.00 4.42 -4.31
CA LEU A 85 22.67 4.08 -5.57
C LEU A 85 23.66 5.14 -6.04
N GLY A 86 23.55 6.38 -5.53
CA GLY A 86 24.37 7.50 -5.97
C GLY A 86 24.07 7.92 -7.42
N PRO A 87 24.93 8.77 -8.02
CA PRO A 87 24.75 9.22 -9.39
C PRO A 87 24.93 8.07 -10.39
N LEU A 88 23.87 7.70 -11.12
CA LEU A 88 23.95 6.67 -12.14
C LEU A 88 24.33 7.26 -13.50
N LYS A 89 24.83 6.40 -14.40
CA LYS A 89 25.20 6.78 -15.78
C LYS A 89 24.06 7.47 -16.55
N LYS A 90 22.80 7.07 -16.29
CA LYS A 90 21.58 7.63 -16.88
C LYS A 90 21.21 9.03 -16.38
N ASP A 91 21.79 9.46 -15.26
CA ASP A 91 21.50 10.78 -14.66
C ASP A 91 22.52 11.83 -15.15
N LYS A 92 23.58 11.41 -15.87
CA LYS A 92 24.46 12.32 -16.60
C LYS A 92 23.68 12.88 -17.79
N LYS A 93 23.33 14.17 -17.72
CA LYS A 93 22.93 14.95 -18.90
C LYS A 93 24.14 15.03 -19.83
N GLU A 94 24.05 14.39 -20.98
CA GLU A 94 24.68 14.92 -22.20
C GLU A 94 23.80 16.03 -22.77
#